data_AF-A0A7W8DN64-F1
#
_entry.id   AF-A0A7W8DN64-F1
#
_cell.length_a   1.000
_cell.length_b   1.000
_cell.length_c   1.000
_cell.angle_alpha   90.00
_cell.angle_beta   90.00
_cell.angle_gamma   90.00
#
_symmetry.space_group_name_H-M   'P 1'
#
loop_
_entity.id
_entity.type
_entity.pdbx_description
1 polymer ?
#
loop_
_entity_poly.entity_id
_entity_poly.type
_entity_poly.pdbx_seq_one_letter_code
_entity_poly.pdbx_strand_id
1 'polypeptide(L)'
;MSDAKTDKDLCHLYVDEAGTPDIFDAKGRNNIGQQGCSRFFFLGMLEVHEPDKLIEALRNLREQMVADPYFASAESFKPERRKTALLLHAKDDLPEVRVKVFDLLRSMGSALRFRAVVCDKEVIRLREEKKREEAPGYRYNPDHLYDELARSVLGKFSRMADGYRLWIAKRGSKDRNAALRTALEHAEADFERSFGFSRGGADAWHTTVTNPRETVCLQAADYFLWALQRFYEPRVHAQTGEVTHEERYLNAVWPQISQIHDLHFGREHGTFFTPSNPLTLEARFGPKPQKKKKPHV
;
A
#
# COMPACT_ATOMS: atom_id res chain seq x y z
N MET A 1 37.46 -14.42 -25.92
CA MET A 1 36.88 -14.63 -24.59
C MET A 1 35.69 -13.69 -24.49
N SER A 2 34.48 -14.23 -24.55
CA SER A 2 33.25 -13.47 -24.48
C SER A 2 33.06 -12.93 -23.06
N ASP A 3 33.03 -11.62 -22.90
CA ASP A 3 32.54 -10.97 -21.69
C ASP A 3 31.07 -11.37 -21.50
N ALA A 4 30.86 -12.41 -20.68
CA ALA A 4 29.55 -12.68 -20.13
C ALA A 4 29.21 -11.46 -19.26
N LYS A 5 28.36 -10.57 -19.78
CA LYS A 5 27.65 -9.61 -18.95
C LYS A 5 26.95 -10.43 -17.86
N THR A 6 27.51 -10.44 -16.66
CA THR A 6 26.78 -10.86 -15.47
C THR A 6 25.55 -9.96 -15.42
N ASP A 7 24.39 -10.54 -15.67
CA ASP A 7 23.14 -9.81 -15.56
C ASP A 7 22.99 -9.44 -14.08
N LYS A 8 23.05 -8.14 -13.78
CA LYS A 8 22.94 -7.66 -12.40
C LYS A 8 21.56 -8.07 -11.89
N ASP A 9 21.52 -8.74 -10.75
CA ASP A 9 20.27 -9.09 -10.11
C ASP A 9 19.62 -7.82 -9.56
N LEU A 10 18.53 -7.38 -10.16
CA LEU A 10 17.83 -6.15 -9.79
C LEU A 10 16.49 -6.46 -9.12
N CYS A 11 16.24 -5.82 -7.98
CA CYS A 11 14.95 -5.88 -7.30
C CYS A 11 14.08 -4.69 -7.77
N HIS A 12 12.92 -4.99 -8.36
CA HIS A 12 11.99 -3.96 -8.84
C HIS A 12 10.86 -3.75 -7.83
N LEU A 13 10.80 -2.54 -7.27
CA LEU A 13 9.91 -2.16 -6.18
C LEU A 13 8.99 -1.03 -6.63
N TYR A 14 7.69 -1.20 -6.40
CA TYR A 14 6.64 -0.26 -6.80
C TYR A 14 5.90 0.21 -5.56
N VAL A 15 6.00 1.50 -5.24
CA VAL A 15 5.42 2.11 -4.05
C VAL A 15 4.24 2.98 -4.44
N ASP A 16 3.13 2.78 -3.75
CA ASP A 16 1.92 3.57 -3.88
C ASP A 16 1.24 3.73 -2.50
N GLU A 17 0.25 4.59 -2.40
CA GLU A 17 -0.46 4.92 -1.16
C GLU A 17 -1.97 4.90 -1.33
N ALA A 18 -2.69 4.52 -0.28
CA ALA A 18 -4.15 4.61 -0.24
C ALA A 18 -4.63 5.47 0.93
N GLY A 19 -5.70 6.22 0.70
CA GLY A 19 -6.23 7.20 1.66
C GLY A 19 -5.51 8.56 1.57
N THR A 20 -5.63 9.37 2.62
CA THR A 20 -4.93 10.66 2.72
C THR A 20 -4.22 10.82 4.06
N PRO A 21 -2.98 11.36 4.10
CA PRO A 21 -2.32 11.70 5.35
C PRO A 21 -2.97 12.92 6.03
N ASP A 22 -3.89 13.63 5.35
CA ASP A 22 -4.63 14.73 5.95
C ASP A 22 -5.55 14.23 7.07
N ILE A 23 -5.46 14.88 8.22
CA ILE A 23 -6.29 14.64 9.41
C ILE A 23 -7.19 15.84 9.69
N PHE A 24 -6.63 17.04 9.55
CA PHE A 24 -7.32 18.29 9.84
C PHE A 24 -7.55 19.11 8.56
N ASP A 25 -8.66 19.84 8.48
CA ASP A 25 -8.85 20.84 7.42
C ASP A 25 -7.99 22.09 7.64
N ALA A 26 -8.08 23.04 6.69
CA ALA A 26 -7.38 24.33 6.78
C ALA A 26 -7.74 25.15 8.04
N LYS A 27 -8.88 24.86 8.69
CA LYS A 27 -9.32 25.50 9.95
C LYS A 27 -8.89 24.70 11.19
N GLY A 28 -8.21 23.57 11.02
CA GLY A 28 -7.77 22.70 12.10
C GLY A 28 -8.85 21.76 12.66
N ARG A 29 -9.98 21.61 11.96
CA ARG A 29 -11.10 20.71 12.34
C ARG A 29 -10.84 19.30 11.86
N ASN A 30 -11.30 18.29 12.60
CA ASN A 30 -11.17 16.88 12.21
C ASN A 30 -11.92 16.58 10.91
N ASN A 31 -11.22 15.97 9.94
CA ASN A 31 -11.79 15.50 8.68
C ASN A 31 -11.99 13.98 8.64
N ILE A 32 -11.50 13.21 9.60
CA ILE A 32 -11.63 11.74 9.60
C ILE A 32 -13.12 11.35 9.58
N GLY A 33 -13.47 10.41 8.69
CA GLY A 33 -14.85 9.93 8.54
C GLY A 33 -15.76 10.85 7.72
N GLN A 34 -15.29 12.04 7.31
CA GLN A 34 -15.98 12.84 6.31
C GLN A 34 -15.79 12.26 4.91
N GLN A 35 -16.72 12.57 3.99
CA GLN A 35 -16.66 12.10 2.62
C GLN A 35 -15.31 12.47 1.98
N GLY A 36 -14.57 11.45 1.53
CA GLY A 36 -13.25 11.62 0.91
C GLY A 36 -12.05 11.53 1.87
N CYS A 37 -12.27 11.38 3.18
CA CYS A 37 -11.20 11.20 4.16
C CYS A 37 -11.37 9.87 4.92
N SER A 38 -10.61 8.86 4.48
CA SER A 38 -10.53 7.54 5.14
C SER A 38 -10.03 7.65 6.57
N ARG A 39 -10.37 6.69 7.44
CA ARG A 39 -9.81 6.59 8.79
C ARG A 39 -8.38 6.10 8.75
N PHE A 40 -8.10 5.15 7.87
CA PHE A 40 -6.79 4.55 7.72
C PHE A 40 -6.01 5.21 6.57
N PHE A 41 -4.70 5.27 6.75
CA PHE A 41 -3.74 5.65 5.71
C PHE A 41 -2.76 4.49 5.49
N PHE A 42 -2.45 4.22 4.23
CA PHE A 42 -1.69 3.04 3.82
C PHE A 42 -0.53 3.45 2.92
N LEU A 43 0.61 2.82 3.13
CA LEU A 43 1.72 2.84 2.18
C LEU A 43 2.09 1.39 1.83
N GLY A 44 2.06 1.09 0.55
CA GLY A 44 2.28 -0.25 0.02
C GLY A 44 3.53 -0.30 -0.84
N MET A 45 4.21 -1.44 -0.82
CA MET A 45 5.33 -1.72 -1.70
C MET A 45 5.15 -3.11 -2.31
N LEU A 46 5.07 -3.14 -3.64
CA LEU A 46 5.02 -4.37 -4.42
C LEU A 46 6.40 -4.64 -5.01
N GLU A 47 6.97 -5.78 -4.66
CA GLU A 47 8.12 -6.35 -5.36
C GLU A 47 7.64 -7.21 -6.53
N VAL A 48 8.20 -6.97 -7.72
CA VAL A 48 7.84 -7.68 -8.96
C VAL A 48 9.11 -8.29 -9.54
N HIS A 49 9.18 -9.62 -9.58
CA HIS A 49 10.36 -10.33 -10.09
C HIS A 49 10.48 -10.23 -11.61
N GLU A 50 9.35 -10.22 -12.33
CA GLU A 50 9.31 -10.18 -13.80
C GLU A 50 8.42 -9.02 -14.29
N PRO A 51 8.91 -7.76 -14.23
CA PRO A 51 8.12 -6.59 -14.57
C PRO A 51 7.50 -6.67 -15.97
N ASP A 52 8.27 -7.07 -16.98
CA ASP A 52 7.81 -7.10 -18.37
C ASP A 52 6.64 -8.06 -18.55
N LYS A 53 6.67 -9.24 -17.92
CA LYS A 53 5.56 -10.20 -17.94
C LYS A 53 4.31 -9.62 -17.28
N LEU A 54 4.45 -8.93 -16.14
CA LEU A 54 3.32 -8.28 -15.48
C LEU A 54 2.73 -7.15 -16.34
N ILE A 55 3.59 -6.34 -16.98
CA ILE A 55 3.17 -5.26 -17.88
C ILE A 55 2.38 -5.82 -19.05
N GLU A 56 2.92 -6.84 -19.72
CA GLU A 56 2.28 -7.50 -20.85
C GLU A 56 0.93 -8.10 -20.43
N ALA A 57 0.90 -8.85 -19.33
CA ALA A 57 -0.32 -9.51 -18.87
C ALA A 57 -1.44 -8.51 -18.51
N LEU A 58 -1.11 -7.40 -17.83
CA LEU A 58 -2.09 -6.35 -17.50
C LEU A 58 -2.60 -5.64 -18.77
N ARG A 59 -1.72 -5.36 -19.74
CA ARG A 59 -2.09 -4.75 -21.02
C ARG A 59 -3.02 -5.67 -21.82
N ASN A 60 -2.64 -6.93 -21.98
CA ASN A 60 -3.42 -7.94 -22.70
C ASN A 60 -4.79 -8.12 -22.04
N LEU A 61 -4.86 -8.20 -20.71
CA LEU A 61 -6.13 -8.32 -19.99
C LEU A 61 -7.04 -7.11 -20.26
N ARG A 62 -6.49 -5.89 -20.17
CA ARG A 62 -7.26 -4.67 -20.47
C ARG A 62 -7.76 -4.65 -21.92
N GLU A 63 -6.91 -5.00 -22.88
CA GLU A 63 -7.26 -5.02 -24.30
C GLU A 63 -8.33 -6.05 -24.62
N GLN A 64 -8.26 -7.23 -24.01
CA GLN A 64 -9.32 -8.25 -24.09
C GLN A 64 -10.65 -7.71 -23.56
N MET A 65 -10.65 -7.01 -22.41
CA MET A 65 -11.87 -6.42 -21.85
C MET A 65 -12.43 -5.28 -22.71
N VAL A 66 -11.56 -4.47 -23.32
CA VAL A 66 -11.99 -3.40 -24.24
C VAL A 66 -12.65 -3.99 -25.51
N ALA A 67 -12.17 -5.13 -25.99
CA ALA A 67 -12.72 -5.81 -27.16
C ALA A 67 -13.96 -6.67 -26.87
N ASP A 68 -14.25 -6.95 -25.60
CA ASP A 68 -15.34 -7.83 -25.18
C ASP A 68 -16.70 -7.08 -25.22
N PRO A 69 -17.69 -7.57 -26.02
CA PRO A 69 -19.02 -6.97 -26.10
C PRO A 69 -19.72 -6.80 -24.75
N TYR A 70 -19.39 -7.62 -23.74
CA TYR A 70 -19.91 -7.50 -22.39
C TYR A 70 -19.64 -6.12 -21.78
N PHE A 71 -18.44 -5.56 -22.00
CA PHE A 71 -18.04 -4.26 -21.45
C PHE A 71 -18.41 -3.08 -22.36
N ALA A 72 -18.91 -3.31 -23.57
CA ALA A 72 -19.19 -2.25 -24.55
C ALA A 72 -20.21 -1.21 -24.05
N SER A 73 -21.15 -1.61 -23.19
CA SER A 73 -22.15 -0.71 -22.60
C SER A 73 -21.68 0.02 -21.34
N ALA A 74 -20.54 -0.37 -20.76
CA ALA A 74 -20.04 0.19 -19.52
C ALA A 74 -19.39 1.56 -19.73
N GLU A 75 -19.82 2.57 -18.96
CA GLU A 75 -19.26 3.93 -19.03
C GLU A 75 -17.75 3.99 -18.77
N SER A 76 -17.19 3.11 -17.94
CA SER A 76 -15.75 3.09 -17.63
C SER A 76 -14.87 2.65 -18.81
N PHE A 77 -15.47 1.98 -19.80
CA PHE A 77 -14.80 1.51 -21.02
C PHE A 77 -14.98 2.46 -22.22
N LYS A 78 -15.74 3.55 -22.06
CA LYS A 78 -15.83 4.60 -23.08
C LYS A 78 -14.53 5.41 -23.15
N PRO A 79 -13.84 5.48 -24.30
CA PRO A 79 -12.54 6.16 -24.43
C PRO A 79 -12.56 7.62 -23.96
N GLU A 80 -13.69 8.31 -24.14
CA GLU A 80 -13.89 9.72 -23.78
C GLU A 80 -13.88 9.93 -22.27
N ARG A 81 -14.20 8.89 -21.48
CA ARG A 81 -14.22 8.94 -20.02
C ARG A 81 -12.82 8.77 -19.40
N ARG A 82 -11.82 8.33 -20.18
CA ARG A 82 -10.41 8.21 -19.76
C ARG A 82 -10.20 7.41 -18.45
N LYS A 83 -11.04 6.41 -18.20
CA LYS A 83 -10.98 5.50 -17.02
C LYS A 83 -10.35 4.16 -17.41
N THR A 84 -11.00 3.03 -17.10
CA THR A 84 -10.56 1.65 -17.36
C THR A 84 -10.07 1.42 -18.78
N ALA A 85 -10.69 2.07 -19.77
CA ALA A 85 -10.26 2.01 -21.18
C ALA A 85 -8.77 2.36 -21.37
N LEU A 86 -8.22 3.28 -20.57
CA LEU A 86 -6.83 3.72 -20.68
C LEU A 86 -5.88 3.05 -19.68
N LEU A 87 -6.40 2.63 -18.53
CA LEU A 87 -5.61 2.32 -17.34
C LEU A 87 -6.51 1.54 -16.37
N LEU A 88 -6.02 0.41 -15.84
CA LEU A 88 -6.68 -0.29 -14.73
C LEU A 88 -6.42 0.47 -13.44
N HIS A 89 -7.47 0.76 -12.70
CA HIS A 89 -7.41 1.48 -11.43
C HIS A 89 -8.54 0.98 -10.53
N ALA A 90 -8.18 0.29 -9.45
CA ALA A 90 -9.10 -0.54 -8.68
C ALA A 90 -10.30 0.25 -8.15
N LYS A 91 -10.11 1.54 -7.83
CA LYS A 91 -11.20 2.42 -7.38
C LYS A 91 -12.26 2.66 -8.47
N ASP A 92 -11.83 2.85 -9.72
CA ASP A 92 -12.72 3.23 -10.84
C ASP A 92 -13.26 2.02 -11.61
N ASP A 93 -12.59 0.88 -11.48
CA ASP A 93 -12.94 -0.35 -12.18
C ASP A 93 -14.23 -0.99 -11.66
N LEU A 94 -14.97 -1.63 -12.57
CA LEU A 94 -16.17 -2.38 -12.24
C LEU A 94 -15.83 -3.62 -11.39
N PRO A 95 -16.77 -4.14 -10.58
CA PRO A 95 -16.56 -5.37 -9.82
C PRO A 95 -16.03 -6.54 -10.66
N GLU A 96 -16.53 -6.73 -11.87
CA GLU A 96 -16.16 -7.82 -12.79
C GLU A 96 -14.73 -7.64 -13.34
N VAL A 97 -14.34 -6.38 -13.62
CA VAL A 97 -12.96 -6.04 -13.97
C VAL A 97 -12.03 -6.34 -12.80
N ARG A 98 -12.43 -5.99 -11.58
CA ARG A 98 -11.62 -6.28 -10.39
C ARG A 98 -11.39 -7.77 -10.22
N VAL A 99 -12.43 -8.60 -10.38
CA VAL A 99 -12.31 -10.06 -10.30
C VAL A 99 -11.26 -10.56 -11.30
N LYS A 100 -11.36 -10.14 -12.57
CA LYS A 100 -10.40 -10.53 -13.62
C LYS A 100 -8.96 -10.09 -13.30
N VAL A 101 -8.76 -8.88 -12.78
CA VAL A 101 -7.42 -8.40 -12.39
C VAL A 101 -6.90 -9.16 -11.18
N PHE A 102 -7.71 -9.41 -10.16
CA PHE A 102 -7.29 -10.21 -9.00
C PHE A 102 -6.98 -11.67 -9.39
N ASP A 103 -7.71 -12.25 -10.33
CA ASP A 103 -7.38 -13.58 -10.89
C ASP A 103 -6.01 -13.58 -11.56
N LEU A 104 -5.72 -12.55 -12.38
CA LEU A 104 -4.41 -12.36 -12.98
C LEU A 104 -3.32 -12.23 -11.91
N LEU A 105 -3.45 -11.28 -10.97
CA LEU A 105 -2.47 -11.06 -9.90
C LEU A 105 -2.24 -12.33 -9.07
N ARG A 106 -3.31 -13.08 -8.79
CA ARG A 106 -3.24 -14.36 -8.08
C ARG A 106 -2.44 -15.40 -8.87
N SER A 107 -2.66 -15.48 -10.19
CA SER A 107 -1.96 -16.42 -11.08
C SER A 107 -0.45 -16.18 -11.18
N MET A 108 0.01 -14.94 -10.95
CA MET A 108 1.44 -14.60 -10.92
C MET A 108 2.18 -15.17 -9.69
N GLY A 109 1.45 -15.64 -8.67
CA GLY A 109 2.02 -16.35 -7.53
C GLY A 109 3.20 -15.64 -6.89
N SER A 110 4.31 -16.36 -6.68
CA SER A 110 5.51 -15.85 -6.01
C SER A 110 6.31 -14.81 -6.80
N ALA A 111 5.95 -14.52 -8.06
CA ALA A 111 6.54 -13.42 -8.83
C ALA A 111 6.16 -12.04 -8.27
N LEU A 112 5.12 -11.99 -7.42
CA LEU A 112 4.65 -10.79 -6.74
C LEU A 112 4.80 -10.96 -5.23
N ARG A 113 5.44 -9.98 -4.57
CA ARG A 113 5.52 -9.92 -3.11
C ARG A 113 5.12 -8.55 -2.61
N PHE A 114 3.94 -8.47 -2.01
CA PHE A 114 3.40 -7.23 -1.49
C PHE A 114 3.65 -7.10 0.01
N ARG A 115 3.98 -5.88 0.44
CA ARG A 115 3.97 -5.50 1.85
C ARG A 115 3.35 -4.13 2.03
N ALA A 116 2.79 -3.86 3.20
CA ALA A 116 2.24 -2.55 3.50
C ALA A 116 2.38 -2.16 4.96
N VAL A 117 2.31 -0.86 5.20
CA VAL A 117 2.20 -0.26 6.53
C VAL A 117 0.86 0.46 6.61
N VAL A 118 0.16 0.26 7.72
CA VAL A 118 -1.16 0.83 8.00
C VAL A 118 -1.09 1.72 9.23
N CYS A 119 -1.68 2.90 9.13
CA CYS A 119 -1.85 3.84 10.21
C CYS A 119 -3.35 4.11 10.47
N ASP A 120 -3.78 3.97 11.72
CA ASP A 120 -5.07 4.49 12.21
C ASP A 120 -4.96 5.98 12.53
N LYS A 121 -5.55 6.84 11.68
CA LYS A 121 -5.44 8.29 11.86
C LYS A 121 -6.18 8.81 13.09
N GLU A 122 -7.09 8.06 13.69
CA GLU A 122 -7.70 8.48 14.97
C GLU A 122 -6.67 8.50 16.10
N VAL A 123 -5.71 7.55 16.10
CA VAL A 123 -4.61 7.54 17.07
C VAL A 123 -3.69 8.74 16.86
N ILE A 124 -3.38 9.06 15.60
CA ILE A 124 -2.59 10.25 15.27
C ILE A 124 -3.35 11.51 15.65
N ARG A 125 -4.64 11.64 15.33
CA ARG A 125 -5.46 12.80 15.67
C ARG A 125 -5.37 13.12 17.15
N LEU A 126 -5.59 12.13 18.01
CA LEU A 126 -5.50 12.29 19.47
C LEU A 126 -4.11 12.76 19.93
N ARG A 127 -3.04 12.19 19.35
CA ARG A 127 -1.65 12.60 19.64
C ARG A 127 -1.39 14.05 19.25
N GLU A 128 -1.87 14.45 18.08
CA GLU A 128 -1.61 15.77 17.50
C GLU A 128 -2.49 16.87 18.13
N GLU A 129 -3.69 16.53 18.61
CA GLU A 129 -4.52 17.41 19.45
C GLU A 129 -3.84 17.71 20.78
N LYS A 130 -3.31 16.69 21.47
CA LYS A 130 -2.57 16.88 22.72
C LYS A 130 -1.36 17.82 22.55
N LYS A 131 -0.57 17.64 21.49
CA LYS A 131 0.55 18.56 21.17
C LYS A 131 0.09 20.00 20.95
N ARG A 132 -1.09 20.19 20.34
CA ARG A 132 -1.66 21.52 20.10
C ARG A 132 -2.10 22.20 21.40
N GLU A 133 -2.59 21.42 22.37
CA GLU A 133 -2.92 21.91 23.71
C GLU A 133 -1.67 22.35 24.47
N GLU A 134 -0.58 21.58 24.36
CA GLU A 134 0.70 21.87 25.03
C GLU A 134 1.47 23.05 24.39
N ALA A 135 1.35 23.23 23.07
CA ALA A 135 2.06 24.26 22.31
C ALA A 135 1.11 25.07 21.42
N PRO A 136 0.54 26.19 21.92
CA PRO A 136 -0.29 27.10 21.15
C PRO A 136 0.48 27.63 19.92
N GLY A 137 0.05 27.22 18.73
CA GLY A 137 0.73 27.54 17.45
C GLY A 137 1.25 26.32 16.70
N TYR A 138 1.33 25.16 17.34
CA TYR A 138 1.65 23.90 16.69
C TYR A 138 0.65 23.57 15.56
N ARG A 139 1.17 23.15 14.41
CA ARG A 139 0.39 22.69 13.26
C ARG A 139 0.86 21.31 12.83
N TYR A 140 -0.11 20.43 12.64
CA TYR A 140 0.13 19.11 12.07
C TYR A 140 0.72 19.24 10.66
N ASN A 141 1.80 18.50 10.41
CA ASN A 141 2.38 18.36 9.08
C ASN A 141 2.07 16.95 8.53
N PRO A 142 1.22 16.82 7.50
CA PRO A 142 0.90 15.51 6.90
C PRO A 142 2.12 14.79 6.31
N ASP A 143 3.17 15.53 5.92
CA ASP A 143 4.37 14.92 5.35
C ASP A 143 5.12 14.07 6.40
N HIS A 144 5.07 14.43 7.70
CA HIS A 144 5.70 13.63 8.76
C HIS A 144 5.07 12.24 8.90
N LEU A 145 3.75 12.13 8.72
CA LEU A 145 3.08 10.84 8.75
C LEU A 145 3.50 9.98 7.56
N TYR A 146 3.65 10.59 6.38
CA TYR A 146 4.15 9.90 5.20
C TYR A 146 5.57 9.37 5.42
N ASP A 147 6.46 10.22 5.96
CA ASP A 147 7.85 9.85 6.26
C ASP A 147 7.94 8.66 7.24
N GLU A 148 7.09 8.64 8.26
CA GLU A 148 7.01 7.54 9.24
C GLU A 148 6.64 6.21 8.56
N LEU A 149 5.63 6.22 7.68
CA LEU A 149 5.22 5.02 6.94
C LEU A 149 6.29 4.61 5.91
N ALA A 150 6.92 5.58 5.23
CA ALA A 150 7.98 5.33 4.25
C ALA A 150 9.19 4.64 4.90
N ARG A 151 9.64 5.14 6.05
CA ARG A 151 10.73 4.51 6.81
C ARG A 151 10.34 3.10 7.25
N SER A 152 9.09 2.91 7.70
CA SER A 152 8.59 1.61 8.14
C SER A 152 8.47 0.59 7.00
N VAL A 153 8.08 1.00 5.79
CA VAL A 153 7.93 0.07 4.65
C VAL A 153 9.27 -0.26 3.98
N LEU A 154 10.18 0.71 3.89
CA LEU A 154 11.50 0.58 3.25
C LEU A 154 12.55 -0.05 4.18
N GLY A 155 12.46 0.20 5.49
CA GLY A 155 13.38 -0.34 6.51
C GLY A 155 13.21 -1.84 6.76
N LYS A 156 12.30 -2.51 6.07
CA LYS A 156 12.11 -3.96 6.18
C LYS A 156 12.85 -4.69 5.08
N PHE A 157 13.30 -5.90 5.41
CA PHE A 157 14.10 -6.75 4.53
C PHE A 157 13.39 -6.97 3.19
N SER A 158 13.89 -6.32 2.14
CA SER A 158 13.68 -6.76 0.76
C SER A 158 14.68 -7.87 0.44
N ARG A 159 14.39 -8.66 -0.59
CA ARG A 159 15.35 -9.63 -1.14
C ARG A 159 16.71 -8.94 -1.36
N MET A 160 17.80 -9.64 -1.03
CA MET A 160 19.15 -9.17 -1.39
C MET A 160 19.30 -9.20 -2.92
N ALA A 161 19.84 -8.14 -3.50
CA ALA A 161 20.02 -7.96 -4.93
C ALA A 161 21.26 -7.06 -5.17
N ASP A 162 21.81 -7.08 -6.37
CA ASP A 162 22.92 -6.20 -6.76
C ASP A 162 22.51 -4.72 -6.87
N GLY A 163 21.21 -4.46 -6.95
CA GLY A 163 20.63 -3.12 -6.92
C GLY A 163 19.11 -3.12 -6.82
N TYR A 164 18.55 -1.96 -6.51
CA TYR A 164 17.13 -1.74 -6.25
C TYR A 164 16.60 -0.65 -7.17
N ARG A 165 15.51 -0.94 -7.89
CA ARG A 165 14.77 0.06 -8.68
C ARG A 165 13.46 0.38 -7.98
N LEU A 166 13.37 1.58 -7.44
CA LEU A 166 12.22 2.07 -6.69
C LEU A 166 11.38 3.01 -7.56
N TRP A 167 10.18 2.57 -7.93
CA TRP A 167 9.19 3.34 -8.67
C TRP A 167 8.12 3.84 -7.71
N ILE A 168 7.91 5.15 -7.66
CA ILE A 168 6.96 5.77 -6.74
C ILE A 168 5.84 6.41 -7.53
N ALA A 169 4.61 6.10 -7.17
CA ALA A 169 3.43 6.77 -7.71
C ALA A 169 3.43 8.26 -7.34
N LYS A 170 3.26 9.13 -8.34
CA LYS A 170 3.15 10.57 -8.16
C LYS A 170 1.83 10.92 -7.48
N ARG A 171 1.89 11.68 -6.37
CA ARG A 171 0.71 12.24 -5.71
C ARG A 171 0.66 13.77 -5.79
N GLY A 172 -0.35 14.27 -6.49
CA GLY A 172 -0.57 15.71 -6.65
C GLY A 172 0.56 16.43 -7.40
N SER A 173 0.79 17.70 -7.07
CA SER A 173 1.79 18.55 -7.72
C SER A 173 3.11 18.66 -6.96
N LYS A 174 3.20 18.13 -5.73
CA LYS A 174 4.40 18.26 -4.89
C LYS A 174 5.37 17.12 -5.13
N ASP A 175 6.66 17.47 -5.17
CA ASP A 175 7.73 16.52 -5.32
C ASP A 175 8.14 15.93 -3.96
N ARG A 176 7.58 14.78 -3.60
CA ARG A 176 7.92 14.04 -2.37
C ARG A 176 9.25 13.27 -2.48
N ASN A 177 10.04 13.48 -3.54
CA ASN A 177 11.34 12.84 -3.75
C ASN A 177 12.29 13.00 -2.56
N ALA A 178 12.33 14.18 -1.93
CA ALA A 178 13.24 14.43 -0.80
C ALA A 178 12.87 13.62 0.45
N ALA A 179 11.58 13.54 0.76
CA ALA A 179 11.03 12.76 1.87
C ALA A 179 11.36 11.26 1.72
N LEU A 180 11.13 10.70 0.53
CA LEU A 180 11.40 9.28 0.27
C LEU A 180 12.89 8.93 0.28
N ARG A 181 13.74 9.82 -0.25
CA ARG A 181 15.20 9.65 -0.16
C ARG A 181 15.67 9.65 1.29
N THR A 182 15.19 10.61 2.09
CA THR A 182 15.50 10.68 3.53
C THR A 182 15.02 9.42 4.27
N ALA A 183 13.80 8.97 3.96
CA ALA A 183 13.25 7.75 4.55
C ALA A 183 14.05 6.50 4.15
N LEU A 184 14.54 6.43 2.91
CA LEU A 184 15.39 5.36 2.43
C LEU A 184 16.76 5.36 3.10
N GLU A 185 17.41 6.51 3.23
CA GLU A 185 18.69 6.64 3.94
C GLU A 185 18.57 6.20 5.40
N HIS A 186 17.51 6.63 6.09
CA HIS A 186 17.22 6.17 7.46
C HIS A 186 16.93 4.67 7.51
N ALA A 187 16.17 4.15 6.55
CA ALA A 187 15.87 2.73 6.45
C ALA A 187 17.14 1.88 6.25
N GLU A 188 18.08 2.31 5.41
CA GLU A 188 19.37 1.63 5.25
C GLU A 188 20.22 1.69 6.52
N ALA A 189 20.29 2.85 7.17
CA ALA A 189 21.03 2.99 8.44
C ALA A 189 20.45 2.11 9.56
N ASP A 190 19.12 2.01 9.65
CA ASP A 190 18.45 1.13 10.59
C ASP A 190 18.69 -0.34 10.24
N PHE A 191 18.71 -0.68 8.95
CA PHE A 191 18.99 -2.03 8.46
C PHE A 191 20.41 -2.46 8.84
N GLU A 192 21.42 -1.66 8.50
CA GLU A 192 22.82 -1.93 8.80
C GLU A 192 23.05 -2.11 10.30
N ARG A 193 22.42 -1.25 11.12
CA ARG A 193 22.48 -1.37 12.59
C ARG A 193 21.86 -2.66 13.10
N SER A 194 20.75 -3.10 12.49
CA SER A 194 19.99 -4.26 12.96
C SER A 194 20.59 -5.59 12.49
N PHE A 195 21.16 -5.63 11.29
CA PHE A 195 21.63 -6.85 10.64
C PHE A 195 23.16 -6.97 10.56
N GLY A 196 23.90 -5.88 10.81
CA GLY A 196 25.37 -5.90 10.84
C GLY A 196 26.04 -5.94 9.46
N PHE A 197 25.29 -5.72 8.37
CA PHE A 197 25.83 -5.63 7.01
C PHE A 197 25.02 -4.66 6.14
N SER A 198 25.66 -4.14 5.08
CA SER A 198 25.08 -3.21 4.12
C SER A 198 24.47 -3.90 2.91
N ARG A 199 23.41 -3.31 2.35
CA ARG A 199 22.82 -3.68 1.05
C ARG A 199 23.41 -2.86 -0.12
N GLY A 200 24.59 -2.27 0.09
CA GLY A 200 25.21 -1.33 -0.85
C GLY A 200 24.83 0.13 -0.60
N GLY A 201 24.20 0.42 0.55
CA GLY A 201 23.79 1.77 0.94
C GLY A 201 22.80 2.43 -0.03
N ALA A 202 22.67 3.75 0.04
CA ALA A 202 21.79 4.53 -0.84
C ALA A 202 22.20 4.43 -2.33
N ASP A 203 23.48 4.17 -2.63
CA ASP A 203 24.00 4.08 -4.00
C ASP A 203 23.50 2.85 -4.76
N ALA A 204 23.07 1.80 -4.05
CA ALA A 204 22.43 0.63 -4.65
C ALA A 204 21.00 0.92 -5.15
N TRP A 205 20.42 2.08 -4.81
CA TRP A 205 19.03 2.41 -5.10
C TRP A 205 18.89 3.43 -6.21
N HIS A 206 18.05 3.12 -7.18
CA HIS A 206 17.62 4.03 -8.23
C HIS A 206 16.14 4.35 -8.08
N THR A 207 15.83 5.59 -7.75
CA THR A 207 14.48 6.06 -7.44
C THR A 207 13.89 6.87 -8.60
N THR A 208 12.69 6.53 -9.04
CA THR A 208 11.94 7.25 -10.08
C THR A 208 10.51 7.53 -9.64
N VAL A 209 10.10 8.80 -9.65
CA VAL A 209 8.68 9.19 -9.50
C VAL A 209 8.01 9.17 -10.86
N THR A 210 6.89 8.47 -10.94
CA THR A 210 6.18 8.17 -12.19
C THR A 210 4.67 8.10 -11.94
N ASN A 211 3.89 7.74 -12.95
CA ASN A 211 2.46 7.52 -12.81
C ASN A 211 2.04 6.15 -13.38
N PRO A 212 0.87 5.62 -13.01
CA PRO A 212 0.42 4.29 -13.45
C PRO A 212 0.24 4.11 -14.97
N ARG A 213 0.20 5.20 -15.75
CA ARG A 213 0.15 5.12 -17.22
C ARG A 213 1.51 4.85 -17.83
N GLU A 214 2.56 5.48 -17.29
CA GLU A 214 3.95 5.28 -17.72
C GLU A 214 4.53 4.00 -17.13
N THR A 215 4.18 3.67 -15.89
CA THR A 215 4.69 2.51 -15.17
C THR A 215 3.54 1.59 -14.76
N VAL A 216 3.18 0.67 -15.65
CA VAL A 216 1.99 -0.20 -15.53
C VAL A 216 1.99 -1.05 -14.26
N CYS A 217 3.15 -1.49 -13.75
CA CYS A 217 3.22 -2.26 -12.51
C CYS A 217 2.68 -1.51 -11.27
N LEU A 218 2.62 -0.16 -11.30
CA LEU A 218 1.95 0.60 -10.23
C LEU A 218 0.45 0.31 -10.17
N GLN A 219 -0.18 -0.10 -11.28
CA GLN A 219 -1.59 -0.52 -11.29
C GLN A 219 -1.78 -1.77 -10.41
N ALA A 220 -0.82 -2.71 -10.42
CA ALA A 220 -0.89 -3.85 -9.52
C ALA A 220 -0.75 -3.43 -8.05
N ALA A 221 0.18 -2.52 -7.73
CA ALA A 221 0.34 -1.98 -6.36
C ALA A 221 -0.95 -1.30 -5.86
N ASP A 222 -1.61 -0.50 -6.71
CA ASP A 222 -2.93 0.10 -6.43
C ASP A 222 -3.98 -0.98 -6.08
N TYR A 223 -4.04 -2.07 -6.84
CA TYR A 223 -4.98 -3.18 -6.57
C TYR A 223 -4.74 -3.86 -5.21
N PHE A 224 -3.48 -4.12 -4.84
CA PHE A 224 -3.14 -4.65 -3.52
C PHE A 224 -3.54 -3.69 -2.39
N LEU A 225 -3.24 -2.40 -2.55
CA LEU A 225 -3.61 -1.36 -1.60
C LEU A 225 -5.12 -1.19 -1.49
N TRP A 226 -5.83 -1.27 -2.61
CA TRP A 226 -7.28 -1.18 -2.64
C TRP A 226 -7.91 -2.36 -1.91
N ALA A 227 -7.43 -3.58 -2.13
CA ALA A 227 -7.87 -4.76 -1.39
C ALA A 227 -7.67 -4.60 0.13
N LEU A 228 -6.50 -4.10 0.53
CA LEU A 228 -6.20 -3.81 1.93
C LEU A 228 -7.10 -2.70 2.50
N GLN A 229 -7.33 -1.63 1.74
CA GLN A 229 -8.22 -0.55 2.15
C GLN A 229 -9.65 -1.07 2.33
N ARG A 230 -10.15 -1.94 1.43
CA ARG A 230 -11.48 -2.56 1.55
C ARG A 230 -11.62 -3.49 2.76
N PHE A 231 -10.52 -4.08 3.22
CA PHE A 231 -10.48 -4.84 4.45
C PHE A 231 -10.60 -3.93 5.68
N TYR A 232 -9.91 -2.79 5.70
CA TYR A 232 -9.86 -1.90 6.86
C TYR A 232 -11.03 -0.90 6.95
N GLU A 233 -11.51 -0.42 5.81
CA GLU A 233 -12.57 0.60 5.72
C GLU A 233 -13.92 -0.08 5.47
N PRO A 234 -14.79 -0.17 6.50
CA PRO A 234 -16.09 -0.77 6.33
C PRO A 234 -16.99 0.05 5.42
N ARG A 235 -17.97 -0.62 4.83
CA ARG A 235 -19.11 0.01 4.17
C ARG A 235 -20.31 -0.05 5.08
N VAL A 236 -21.04 1.06 5.15
CA VAL A 236 -22.34 1.11 5.80
C VAL A 236 -23.41 0.98 4.73
N HIS A 237 -24.25 -0.05 4.83
CA HIS A 237 -25.36 -0.23 3.92
C HIS A 237 -26.39 0.89 4.14
N ALA A 238 -26.75 1.61 3.07
CA ALA A 238 -27.50 2.87 3.18
C ALA A 238 -28.90 2.69 3.79
N GLN A 239 -29.58 1.56 3.52
CA GLN A 239 -30.92 1.32 4.07
C GLN A 239 -30.91 0.62 5.43
N THR A 240 -29.99 -0.31 5.67
CA THR A 240 -30.02 -1.17 6.87
C THR A 240 -29.08 -0.70 7.98
N GLY A 241 -28.15 0.21 7.67
CA GLY A 241 -27.08 0.62 8.59
C GLY A 241 -26.04 -0.47 8.85
N GLU A 242 -26.12 -1.60 8.15
CA GLU A 242 -25.23 -2.74 8.36
C GLU A 242 -23.79 -2.36 7.97
N VAL A 243 -22.84 -2.65 8.86
CA VAL A 243 -21.42 -2.38 8.67
C VAL A 243 -20.75 -3.66 8.17
N THR A 244 -20.23 -3.62 6.94
CA THR A 244 -19.60 -4.77 6.28
C THR A 244 -18.18 -4.45 5.84
N HIS A 245 -17.29 -5.43 5.90
CA HIS A 245 -15.94 -5.36 5.37
C HIS A 245 -15.82 -6.28 4.15
N GLU A 246 -15.05 -5.90 3.13
CA GLU A 246 -14.90 -6.70 1.90
C GLU A 246 -13.57 -7.46 1.89
N GLU A 247 -13.35 -8.35 2.87
CA GLU A 247 -12.10 -9.10 3.04
C GLU A 247 -11.77 -10.05 1.88
N ARG A 248 -12.76 -10.44 1.07
CA ARG A 248 -12.61 -11.36 -0.07
C ARG A 248 -11.49 -10.98 -1.04
N TYR A 249 -11.28 -9.68 -1.27
CA TYR A 249 -10.25 -9.20 -2.19
C TYR A 249 -8.86 -9.37 -1.59
N LEU A 250 -8.70 -9.06 -0.30
CA LEU A 250 -7.44 -9.27 0.40
C LEU A 250 -7.12 -10.77 0.50
N ASN A 251 -8.12 -11.59 0.81
CA ASN A 251 -7.99 -13.05 0.88
C ASN A 251 -7.54 -13.65 -0.47
N ALA A 252 -8.02 -13.11 -1.60
CA ALA A 252 -7.66 -13.60 -2.93
C ALA A 252 -6.16 -13.44 -3.26
N VAL A 253 -5.51 -12.41 -2.70
CA VAL A 253 -4.09 -12.11 -2.95
C VAL A 253 -3.21 -12.29 -1.70
N TRP A 254 -3.76 -12.82 -0.62
CA TRP A 254 -3.02 -13.07 0.62
C TRP A 254 -1.75 -13.90 0.43
N PRO A 255 -1.71 -14.94 -0.45
CA PRO A 255 -0.47 -15.70 -0.70
C PRO A 255 0.70 -14.84 -1.21
N GLN A 256 0.43 -13.72 -1.87
CA GLN A 256 1.43 -12.76 -2.34
C GLN A 256 1.85 -11.75 -1.27
N ILE A 257 1.13 -11.67 -0.15
CA ILE A 257 1.40 -10.70 0.92
C ILE A 257 2.44 -11.27 1.88
N SER A 258 3.62 -10.64 1.92
CA SER A 258 4.69 -11.02 2.84
C SER A 258 4.45 -10.47 4.25
N GLN A 259 3.96 -9.23 4.35
CA GLN A 259 3.77 -8.54 5.62
C GLN A 259 2.80 -7.36 5.52
N ILE A 260 1.90 -7.23 6.49
CA ILE A 260 1.15 -5.99 6.78
C ILE A 260 1.53 -5.54 8.18
N HIS A 261 2.05 -4.32 8.31
CA HIS A 261 2.42 -3.73 9.59
C HIS A 261 1.38 -2.70 10.02
N ASP A 262 0.56 -3.04 11.01
CA ASP A 262 -0.41 -2.11 11.59
C ASP A 262 0.21 -1.39 12.79
N LEU A 263 0.62 -0.13 12.58
CA LEU A 263 1.39 0.67 13.53
C LEU A 263 0.67 0.92 14.85
N HIS A 264 -0.67 0.90 14.84
CA HIS A 264 -1.47 1.37 15.96
C HIS A 264 -2.42 0.29 16.49
N PHE A 265 -2.06 -0.98 16.26
CA PHE A 265 -2.78 -2.12 16.77
C PHE A 265 -1.90 -3.05 17.59
N GLY A 266 -2.40 -3.52 18.73
CA GLY A 266 -1.74 -4.51 19.56
C GLY A 266 -0.64 -3.94 20.46
N ARG A 267 0.62 -4.28 20.18
CA ARG A 267 1.79 -3.95 21.02
C ARG A 267 2.25 -2.50 20.80
N GLU A 268 3.22 -2.06 21.59
CA GLU A 268 3.79 -0.70 21.52
C GLU A 268 4.30 -0.30 20.12
N HIS A 269 4.90 -1.24 19.40
CA HIS A 269 5.39 -1.04 18.03
C HIS A 269 4.41 -1.53 16.96
N GLY A 270 3.12 -1.66 17.28
CA GLY A 270 2.13 -2.19 16.38
C GLY A 270 2.14 -3.73 16.28
N THR A 271 1.44 -4.24 15.27
CA THR A 271 1.30 -5.68 14.99
C THR A 271 1.70 -5.99 13.56
N PHE A 272 2.49 -7.05 13.39
CA PHE A 272 2.84 -7.59 12.09
C PHE A 272 1.92 -8.76 11.77
N PHE A 273 1.18 -8.63 10.67
CA PHE A 273 0.48 -9.73 10.05
C PHE A 273 1.34 -10.31 8.94
N THR A 274 1.49 -11.63 8.94
CA THR A 274 2.38 -12.39 8.04
C THR A 274 1.66 -13.68 7.64
N PRO A 275 2.21 -14.49 6.72
CA PRO A 275 1.60 -15.80 6.42
C PRO A 275 1.39 -16.70 7.66
N SER A 276 2.25 -16.59 8.68
CA SER A 276 2.12 -17.33 9.95
C SER A 276 1.20 -16.66 10.98
N ASN A 277 0.83 -15.39 10.77
CA ASN A 277 -0.09 -14.62 11.61
C ASN A 277 -1.04 -13.81 10.71
N PRO A 278 -2.06 -14.45 10.11
CA PRO A 278 -2.85 -13.83 9.05
C PRO A 278 -3.71 -12.66 9.55
N LEU A 279 -3.91 -11.67 8.68
CA LEU A 279 -4.84 -10.57 8.94
C LEU A 279 -6.27 -11.02 8.67
N THR A 280 -7.06 -11.25 9.71
CA THR A 280 -8.48 -11.59 9.63
C THR A 280 -9.33 -10.56 10.38
N LEU A 281 -10.62 -10.45 10.03
CA LEU A 281 -11.53 -9.54 10.73
C LEU A 281 -11.60 -9.85 12.23
N GLU A 282 -11.61 -11.14 12.61
CA GLU A 282 -11.55 -11.55 14.01
C GLU A 282 -10.25 -11.09 14.69
N ALA A 283 -9.10 -11.31 14.06
CA ALA A 283 -7.81 -10.95 14.63
C ALA A 283 -7.66 -9.44 14.84
N ARG A 284 -8.25 -8.61 13.95
CA ARG A 284 -8.06 -7.16 13.95
C ARG A 284 -9.20 -6.35 14.58
N PHE A 285 -10.44 -6.80 14.42
CA PHE A 285 -11.65 -6.09 14.84
C PHE A 285 -12.52 -6.92 15.80
N GLY A 286 -12.18 -8.19 16.02
CA GLY A 286 -12.86 -9.04 16.99
C GLY A 286 -12.64 -8.60 18.44
N PRO A 287 -13.42 -9.17 19.37
CA PRO A 287 -13.28 -8.85 20.78
C PRO A 287 -11.88 -9.21 21.27
N LYS A 288 -11.25 -8.30 22.04
CA LYS A 288 -9.94 -8.59 22.62
C LYS A 288 -10.07 -9.80 23.56
N PRO A 289 -9.17 -10.81 23.47
CA PRO A 289 -9.23 -11.95 24.37
C PRO A 289 -9.14 -11.46 25.81
N GLN A 290 -10.12 -11.84 26.63
CA GLN A 290 -10.08 -11.57 28.06
C GLN A 290 -8.82 -12.23 28.63
N LYS A 291 -7.95 -11.44 29.27
CA LYS A 291 -6.79 -11.99 29.99
C LYS A 291 -7.32 -13.02 30.99
N LYS A 292 -7.08 -14.31 30.75
CA LYS A 292 -7.31 -15.35 31.74
C LYS A 292 -6.53 -14.94 32.99
N LYS A 293 -7.23 -14.53 34.05
CA LYS A 293 -6.61 -14.32 35.36
C LYS A 293 -5.94 -15.66 35.70
N LYS A 294 -4.61 -15.67 35.80
CA LYS A 294 -3.91 -16.83 36.33
C LYS A 294 -4.52 -17.11 37.71
N PRO A 295 -4.99 -18.33 38.01
CA PRO A 295 -5.35 -18.66 39.38
C PRO A 295 -4.10 -18.43 40.23
N HIS A 296 -4.26 -17.66 41.31
CA HIS A 296 -3.25 -17.61 42.36
C HIS A 296 -3.11 -19.04 42.90
N VAL A 297 -1.94 -19.64 42.68
CA VAL A 297 -1.46 -20.82 43.39
C VAL A 297 -0.49 -20.31 44.44
#